data_AF-A0AA97NPL9-F1
#
_entry.id   AF-A0AA97NPL9-F1
#
_cell.length_a   1.000
_cell.length_b   1.000
_cell.length_c   1.000
_cell.angle_alpha   90.00
_cell.angle_beta   90.00
_cell.angle_gamma   90.00
#
_symmetry.space_group_name_H-M   'P 1'
#
loop_
_entity.id
_entity.type
_entity.pdbx_description
1 polymer ?
#
loop_
_entity_poly.entity_id
_entity_poly.type
_entity_poly.pdbx_seq_one_letter_code
_entity_poly.pdbx_strand_id
1 'polypeptide(L)'
;MDNRHLDSISQHRNDTQRSIIFLQQFQQHFGLLTASAAVGIAWHLRSVFDFSNPGCLEVYCVSFVTVFLILCVYRTCCLICRNLKGGKLASVSVSLEPSHLVAIKVTIHLPRPLRIAAGQYVNLTIPSLDASSSIQSHPFVVTSWSKDRQKSLDLFVERRRGFTRKLHLADSQEGRHAIISGPFGRRVSLLEFDFVLLLASGYGIAAQAAYLRELVSRGNRQKAHLVWLISKRDIINPAGQWLLFQSAINNSGKISMRRVG
;
A
#
# COMPACT_ATOMS: atom_id res chain seq x y z
N MET A 1 -10.41 33.30 9.73
CA MET A 1 -9.85 31.96 9.47
C MET A 1 -8.52 32.15 8.77
N ASP A 2 -7.42 31.83 9.46
CA ASP A 2 -6.05 32.27 9.16
C ASP A 2 -5.47 31.53 7.93
N ASN A 3 -5.14 32.28 6.86
CA ASN A 3 -4.60 31.74 5.61
C ASN A 3 -3.30 30.95 5.83
N ARG A 4 -2.54 31.28 6.89
CA ARG A 4 -1.31 30.56 7.26
C ARG A 4 -1.53 29.09 7.57
N HIS A 5 -2.72 28.73 8.07
CA HIS A 5 -3.05 27.35 8.40
C HIS A 5 -3.36 26.52 7.15
N LEU A 6 -3.99 27.13 6.12
CA LEU A 6 -4.26 26.50 4.83
C LEU A 6 -2.98 26.33 4.00
N ASP A 7 -2.07 27.29 4.11
CA ASP A 7 -0.77 27.22 3.46
C ASP A 7 0.08 26.09 4.07
N SER A 8 0.11 25.95 5.41
CA SER A 8 0.83 24.83 6.06
C SER A 8 0.30 23.45 5.66
N ILE A 9 -1.02 23.31 5.46
CA ILE A 9 -1.64 22.04 5.02
C ILE A 9 -1.33 21.77 3.55
N SER A 10 -1.28 22.82 2.71
CA SER A 10 -0.88 22.71 1.31
C SER A 10 0.60 22.35 1.17
N GLN A 11 1.44 22.93 2.04
CA GLN A 11 2.88 22.68 2.14
C GLN A 11 3.11 21.23 2.58
N HIS A 12 2.46 20.82 3.67
CA HIS A 12 2.55 19.45 4.18
C HIS A 12 2.02 18.43 3.15
N ARG A 13 0.95 18.74 2.41
CA ARG A 13 0.40 17.88 1.32
C ARG A 13 1.37 17.77 0.14
N ASN A 14 2.00 18.87 -0.26
CA ASN A 14 3.05 18.88 -1.27
C ASN A 14 4.29 18.10 -0.80
N ASP A 15 4.63 18.15 0.49
CA ASP A 15 5.73 17.38 1.07
C ASP A 15 5.41 15.88 1.15
N THR A 16 4.16 15.50 1.43
CA THR A 16 3.74 14.08 1.36
C THR A 16 3.75 13.58 -0.09
N GLN A 17 3.39 14.43 -1.05
CA GLN A 17 3.40 14.06 -2.47
C GLN A 17 4.83 14.01 -3.03
N ARG A 18 5.69 14.94 -2.62
CA ARG A 18 7.13 14.93 -2.89
C ARG A 18 7.80 13.73 -2.24
N SER A 19 7.42 13.32 -1.03
CA SER A 19 7.98 12.12 -0.39
C SER A 19 7.52 10.83 -1.04
N ILE A 20 6.31 10.72 -1.59
CA ILE A 20 5.89 9.53 -2.36
C ILE A 20 6.58 9.47 -3.72
N ILE A 21 6.67 10.60 -4.43
CA ILE A 21 7.43 10.69 -5.69
C ILE A 21 8.92 10.45 -5.43
N PHE A 22 9.45 10.98 -4.33
CA PHE A 22 10.81 10.74 -3.87
C PHE A 22 11.02 9.30 -3.46
N LEU A 23 10.08 8.60 -2.82
CA LEU A 23 10.19 7.18 -2.50
C LEU A 23 10.19 6.31 -3.76
N GLN A 24 9.41 6.69 -4.77
CA GLN A 24 9.36 6.01 -6.06
C GLN A 24 10.64 6.28 -6.89
N GLN A 25 11.08 7.53 -6.92
CA GLN A 25 12.33 7.96 -7.54
C GLN A 25 13.53 7.41 -6.77
N PHE A 26 13.45 7.26 -5.45
CA PHE A 26 14.43 6.61 -4.59
C PHE A 26 14.45 5.11 -4.82
N GLN A 27 13.32 4.42 -5.03
CA GLN A 27 13.36 3.00 -5.40
C GLN A 27 13.99 2.77 -6.78
N GLN A 28 13.71 3.65 -7.75
CA GLN A 28 14.34 3.58 -9.07
C GLN A 28 15.83 3.96 -9.02
N HIS A 29 16.18 5.02 -8.29
CA HIS A 29 17.57 5.43 -8.07
C HIS A 29 18.33 4.47 -7.18
N PHE A 30 17.69 3.78 -6.23
CA PHE A 30 18.31 2.75 -5.41
C PHE A 30 18.67 1.55 -6.28
N GLY A 31 17.82 1.16 -7.24
CA GLY A 31 18.17 0.15 -8.25
C GLY A 31 19.39 0.56 -9.07
N LEU A 32 19.43 1.80 -9.56
CA LEU A 32 20.57 2.37 -10.30
C LEU A 32 21.83 2.56 -9.42
N LEU A 33 21.66 2.91 -8.15
CA LEU A 33 22.73 3.06 -7.15
C LEU A 33 23.29 1.71 -6.76
N THR A 34 22.47 0.68 -6.61
CA THR A 34 22.95 -0.70 -6.39
C THR A 34 23.67 -1.23 -7.62
N ALA A 35 23.21 -0.91 -8.83
CA ALA A 35 23.89 -1.30 -10.05
C ALA A 35 25.23 -0.56 -10.23
N SER A 36 25.26 0.75 -9.99
CA SER A 36 26.49 1.55 -10.05
C SER A 36 27.45 1.27 -8.89
N ALA A 37 26.94 0.94 -7.70
CA ALA A 37 27.76 0.47 -6.58
C ALA A 37 28.33 -0.92 -6.87
N ALA A 38 27.57 -1.83 -7.50
CA ALA A 38 28.11 -3.11 -7.95
C ALA A 38 29.23 -2.93 -9.00
N VAL A 39 29.02 -2.05 -9.98
CA VAL A 39 30.03 -1.69 -11.00
C VAL A 39 31.24 -1.00 -10.35
N GLY A 40 30.99 -0.08 -9.42
CA GLY A 40 32.02 0.66 -8.68
C GLY A 40 32.82 -0.25 -7.75
N ILE A 41 32.19 -1.20 -7.08
CA ILE A 41 32.86 -2.24 -6.28
C ILE A 41 33.69 -3.14 -7.19
N ALA A 42 33.17 -3.57 -8.34
CA ALA A 42 33.94 -4.35 -9.31
C ALA A 42 35.16 -3.58 -9.85
N TRP A 43 35.01 -2.28 -10.12
CA TRP A 43 36.09 -1.42 -10.59
C TRP A 43 37.10 -1.06 -9.49
N HIS A 44 36.63 -0.86 -8.26
CA HIS A 44 37.47 -0.59 -7.09
C HIS A 44 38.25 -1.83 -6.67
N LEU A 45 37.62 -3.01 -6.66
CA LEU A 45 38.29 -4.30 -6.44
C LEU A 45 39.35 -4.58 -7.51
N ARG A 46 39.13 -4.13 -8.75
CA ARG A 46 40.13 -4.16 -9.83
C ARG A 46 41.31 -3.19 -9.61
N SER A 47 41.11 -2.10 -8.86
CA SER A 47 42.13 -1.07 -8.62
C SER A 47 42.95 -1.28 -7.33
N VAL A 48 42.34 -1.87 -6.29
CA VAL A 48 42.96 -2.04 -4.96
C VAL A 48 43.75 -3.33 -4.88
N PHE A 49 43.32 -4.37 -5.60
CA PHE A 49 44.06 -5.59 -5.74
C PHE A 49 44.81 -5.56 -7.07
N ASP A 50 46.13 -5.42 -6.99
CA ASP A 50 47.03 -5.66 -8.11
C ASP A 50 47.05 -7.18 -8.37
N PHE A 51 46.00 -7.66 -9.03
CA PHE A 51 45.84 -9.06 -9.41
C PHE A 51 46.83 -9.34 -10.54
N SER A 52 48.08 -9.63 -10.18
CA SER A 52 49.10 -10.17 -11.08
C SER A 52 48.65 -11.47 -11.79
N ASN A 53 47.54 -12.08 -11.35
CA ASN A 53 46.90 -13.24 -11.98
C ASN A 53 45.47 -12.89 -12.46
N PRO A 54 45.20 -12.89 -13.77
CA PRO A 54 43.91 -12.48 -14.34
C PRO A 54 42.72 -13.37 -13.93
N GLY A 55 42.97 -14.61 -13.48
CA GLY A 55 41.91 -15.58 -13.16
C GLY A 55 41.11 -15.27 -11.88
N CYS A 56 41.71 -14.63 -10.87
CA CYS A 56 41.01 -14.41 -9.59
C CYS A 56 39.91 -13.34 -9.70
N LEU A 57 40.17 -12.24 -10.41
CA LEU A 57 39.20 -11.16 -10.62
C LEU A 57 37.97 -11.66 -11.40
N GLU A 58 38.19 -12.50 -12.40
CA GLU A 58 37.12 -13.10 -13.20
C GLU A 58 36.22 -14.00 -12.34
N VAL A 59 36.81 -14.83 -11.48
CA VAL A 59 36.06 -15.70 -10.55
C VAL A 59 35.19 -14.88 -9.58
N TYR A 60 35.71 -13.78 -9.01
CA TYR A 60 34.92 -12.94 -8.11
C TYR A 60 33.76 -12.24 -8.83
N CYS A 61 34.00 -11.64 -10.00
CA CYS A 61 32.95 -10.99 -10.78
C CYS A 61 31.86 -11.99 -11.20
N VAL A 62 32.24 -13.18 -11.67
CA VAL A 62 31.30 -14.24 -12.04
C VAL A 62 30.49 -14.65 -10.81
N SER A 63 31.13 -14.90 -9.66
CA SER A 63 30.43 -15.29 -8.44
C SER A 63 29.39 -14.26 -7.98
N PHE A 64 29.72 -12.96 -8.03
CA PHE A 64 28.80 -11.89 -7.66
C PHE A 64 27.59 -11.82 -8.60
N VAL A 65 27.82 -11.87 -9.91
CA VAL A 65 26.74 -11.87 -10.93
C VAL A 65 25.86 -13.11 -10.76
N THR A 66 26.45 -14.28 -10.53
CA THR A 66 25.69 -15.52 -10.30
C THR A 66 24.82 -15.42 -9.05
N VAL A 67 25.34 -14.96 -7.92
CA VAL A 67 24.56 -14.78 -6.68
C VAL A 67 23.44 -13.76 -6.89
N PHE A 68 23.72 -12.64 -7.56
CA PHE A 68 22.71 -11.62 -7.87
C PHE A 68 21.58 -12.18 -8.75
N LEU A 69 21.91 -12.93 -9.80
CA LEU A 69 20.93 -13.57 -10.67
C LEU A 69 20.10 -14.60 -9.91
N ILE A 70 20.72 -15.43 -9.06
CA ILE A 70 20.00 -16.39 -8.23
C ILE A 70 19.00 -15.68 -7.31
N LEU A 71 19.39 -14.59 -6.66
CA LEU A 71 18.49 -13.80 -5.80
C LEU A 71 17.35 -13.17 -6.58
N CYS A 72 17.61 -12.65 -7.78
CA CYS A 72 16.59 -12.09 -8.68
C CYS A 72 15.59 -13.16 -9.15
N VAL A 73 16.08 -14.33 -9.56
CA VAL A 73 15.24 -15.48 -9.96
C VAL A 73 14.42 -15.97 -8.78
N TYR A 74 15.03 -16.11 -7.59
CA TYR A 74 14.34 -16.51 -6.38
C TYR A 74 13.21 -15.54 -6.02
N ARG A 75 13.47 -14.23 -5.98
CA ARG A 75 12.44 -13.22 -5.68
C ARG A 75 11.31 -13.20 -6.70
N THR A 76 11.65 -13.29 -7.98
CA THR A 76 10.66 -13.30 -9.07
C THR A 76 9.80 -14.56 -9.00
N CYS A 77 10.44 -15.72 -8.78
CA CYS A 77 9.76 -17.00 -8.58
C CYS A 77 8.83 -16.95 -7.37
N CYS A 78 9.28 -16.47 -6.21
CA CYS A 78 8.42 -16.30 -5.03
C CYS A 78 7.22 -15.38 -5.29
N LEU A 79 7.43 -14.27 -6.01
CA LEU A 79 6.36 -13.33 -6.35
C LEU A 79 5.34 -13.96 -7.31
N ILE A 80 5.80 -14.68 -8.34
CA ILE A 80 4.95 -15.41 -9.29
C ILE A 80 4.20 -16.53 -8.55
N CYS A 81 4.89 -17.41 -7.83
CA CYS A 81 4.27 -18.50 -7.09
C CYS A 81 3.24 -18.01 -6.09
N ARG A 82 3.43 -16.83 -5.48
CA ARG A 82 2.46 -16.28 -4.53
C ARG A 82 1.23 -15.69 -5.20
N ASN A 83 1.38 -15.06 -6.36
CA ASN A 83 0.29 -14.44 -7.11
C ASN A 83 -0.39 -15.39 -8.10
N LEU A 84 0.21 -16.55 -8.41
CA LEU A 84 -0.28 -17.53 -9.38
C LEU A 84 -0.65 -18.85 -8.69
N LYS A 85 -1.89 -19.30 -8.89
CA LYS A 85 -2.34 -20.64 -8.48
C LYS A 85 -3.29 -21.19 -9.53
N GLY A 86 -2.96 -22.35 -10.10
CA GLY A 86 -3.77 -23.00 -11.13
C GLY A 86 -3.99 -22.14 -12.38
N GLY A 87 -2.97 -21.38 -12.81
CA GLY A 87 -3.03 -20.48 -13.97
C GLY A 87 -3.80 -19.17 -13.76
N LYS A 88 -4.40 -18.95 -12.58
CA LYS A 88 -5.14 -17.71 -12.28
C LYS A 88 -4.28 -16.74 -11.46
N LEU A 89 -4.20 -15.49 -11.93
CA LEU A 89 -3.62 -14.37 -11.19
C LEU A 89 -4.66 -13.72 -10.27
N ALA A 90 -4.21 -12.85 -9.36
CA ALA A 90 -5.11 -12.00 -8.62
C ALA A 90 -5.94 -11.12 -9.58
N SER A 91 -7.24 -11.05 -9.34
CA SER A 91 -8.18 -10.26 -10.13
C SER A 91 -8.61 -9.05 -9.31
N VAL A 92 -8.68 -7.89 -9.95
CA VAL A 92 -9.16 -6.65 -9.33
C VAL A 92 -10.51 -6.30 -9.92
N SER A 93 -11.47 -6.08 -9.04
CA SER A 93 -12.74 -5.44 -9.35
C SER A 93 -12.74 -4.04 -8.73
N VAL A 94 -13.00 -3.06 -9.57
CA VAL A 94 -13.17 -1.67 -9.12
C VAL A 94 -14.67 -1.45 -8.99
N SER A 95 -15.13 -1.18 -7.78
CA SER A 95 -16.51 -0.80 -7.53
C SER A 95 -16.57 0.72 -7.41
N LEU A 96 -17.11 1.34 -8.46
CA LEU A 96 -17.43 2.76 -8.48
C LEU A 96 -18.77 2.93 -7.77
N GLU A 97 -18.72 3.36 -6.52
CA GLU A 97 -19.95 3.67 -5.80
C GLU A 97 -20.46 5.05 -6.28
N PRO A 98 -21.67 5.14 -6.88
CA PRO A 98 -22.12 6.27 -7.70
C PRO A 98 -22.28 7.60 -6.94
N SER A 99 -22.26 7.57 -5.60
CA SER A 99 -22.37 8.75 -4.74
C SER A 99 -21.02 9.40 -4.38
N HIS A 100 -19.88 8.83 -4.78
CA HIS A 100 -18.54 9.24 -4.30
C HIS A 100 -17.56 9.57 -5.43
N LEU A 101 -17.69 10.75 -6.05
CA LEU A 101 -16.83 11.21 -7.17
C LEU A 101 -15.31 11.33 -6.88
N VAL A 102 -14.87 11.07 -5.64
CA VAL A 102 -13.49 11.33 -5.18
C VAL A 102 -12.77 10.07 -4.71
N ALA A 103 -13.47 9.00 -4.36
CA ALA A 103 -12.88 7.79 -3.80
C ALA A 103 -13.47 6.53 -4.42
N ILE A 104 -12.64 5.51 -4.62
CA ILE A 104 -13.04 4.23 -5.20
C ILE A 104 -12.76 3.10 -4.22
N LYS A 105 -13.69 2.15 -4.17
CA LYS A 105 -13.48 0.88 -3.48
C LYS A 105 -12.88 -0.10 -4.49
N VAL A 106 -11.68 -0.58 -4.18
CA VAL A 106 -10.97 -1.53 -5.03
C VAL A 106 -10.95 -2.86 -4.30
N THR A 107 -11.68 -3.83 -4.81
CA THR A 107 -11.75 -5.18 -4.26
C THR A 107 -10.79 -6.07 -5.03
N ILE A 108 -9.91 -6.77 -4.33
CA ILE A 108 -8.93 -7.65 -4.94
C ILE A 108 -9.20 -9.09 -4.55
N HIS A 109 -9.46 -9.92 -5.54
CA HIS A 109 -9.63 -11.35 -5.40
C HIS A 109 -8.28 -12.05 -5.56
N LEU A 110 -7.77 -12.55 -4.44
CA LEU A 110 -6.55 -13.31 -4.34
C LEU A 110 -6.80 -14.80 -4.63
N PRO A 111 -5.96 -15.44 -5.48
CA PRO A 111 -6.04 -16.87 -5.70
C PRO A 111 -5.54 -17.68 -4.48
N ARG A 112 -4.67 -17.07 -3.66
CA ARG A 112 -4.17 -17.65 -2.40
C ARG A 112 -4.65 -16.81 -1.22
N PRO A 113 -5.31 -17.41 -0.22
CA PRO A 113 -5.84 -16.67 0.90
C PRO A 113 -4.70 -16.12 1.77
N LEU A 114 -4.72 -14.82 2.01
CA LEU A 114 -3.68 -14.08 2.72
C LEU A 114 -4.20 -13.62 4.09
N ARG A 115 -3.35 -13.69 5.11
CA ARG A 115 -3.66 -13.12 6.43
C ARG A 115 -3.12 -11.70 6.49
N ILE A 116 -3.98 -10.74 6.76
CA ILE A 116 -3.62 -9.32 6.87
C ILE A 116 -4.02 -8.82 8.25
N ALA A 117 -3.10 -8.14 8.93
CA ALA A 117 -3.38 -7.48 10.18
C ALA A 117 -3.90 -6.05 9.94
N ALA A 118 -4.65 -5.51 10.91
CA ALA A 118 -5.14 -4.15 10.83
C ALA A 118 -3.98 -3.15 10.72
N GLY A 119 -4.16 -2.14 9.86
CA GLY A 119 -3.16 -1.10 9.59
C GLY A 119 -2.05 -1.50 8.62
N GLN A 120 -2.01 -2.76 8.15
CA GLN A 120 -1.04 -3.16 7.12
C GLN A 120 -1.45 -2.66 5.73
N TYR A 121 -0.45 -2.50 4.88
CA TYR A 121 -0.62 -2.09 3.50
C TYR A 121 -0.05 -3.13 2.53
N VAL A 122 -0.52 -3.08 1.31
CA VAL A 122 -0.07 -3.93 0.21
C VAL A 122 0.33 -3.04 -0.96
N ASN A 123 1.34 -3.47 -1.69
CA ASN A 123 1.73 -2.84 -2.94
C ASN A 123 0.93 -3.48 -4.08
N LEU A 124 0.20 -2.66 -4.81
CA LEU A 124 -0.62 -3.05 -5.94
C LEU A 124 0.05 -2.63 -7.24
N THR A 125 0.14 -3.56 -8.19
CA THR A 125 0.55 -3.29 -9.58
C THR A 125 -0.52 -3.84 -10.51
N ILE A 126 -0.99 -3.03 -11.45
CA ILE A 126 -1.98 -3.44 -12.45
C ILE A 126 -1.36 -3.20 -13.83
N PRO A 127 -0.81 -4.24 -14.49
CA PRO A 127 -0.12 -4.08 -15.77
C PRO A 127 -1.04 -3.60 -16.90
N SER A 128 -2.34 -3.91 -16.82
CA SER A 128 -3.32 -3.55 -17.85
C SER A 128 -3.68 -2.06 -17.89
N LEU A 129 -3.24 -1.23 -16.93
CA LEU A 129 -3.61 0.19 -16.88
C LEU A 129 -2.75 1.07 -17.78
N ASP A 130 -1.47 0.75 -17.97
CA ASP A 130 -0.54 1.51 -18.80
C ASP A 130 0.80 0.77 -18.96
N ALA A 131 1.44 0.86 -20.12
CA ALA A 131 2.75 0.25 -20.37
C ALA A 131 3.84 0.75 -19.40
N SER A 132 3.76 2.03 -18.98
CA SER A 132 4.63 2.62 -17.96
C SER A 132 4.22 2.26 -16.51
N SER A 133 2.94 1.90 -16.28
CA SER A 133 2.44 1.52 -14.95
C SER A 133 2.66 0.03 -14.63
N SER A 134 2.99 -0.79 -15.63
CA SER A 134 3.37 -2.20 -15.44
C SER A 134 4.58 -2.41 -14.52
N ILE A 135 5.39 -1.37 -14.31
CA ILE A 135 6.59 -1.39 -13.45
C ILE A 135 6.34 -0.68 -12.11
N GLN A 136 5.20 0.02 -11.95
CA GLN A 136 4.93 0.85 -10.78
C GLN A 136 4.10 0.09 -9.74
N SER A 137 4.70 -0.12 -8.56
CA SER A 137 4.03 -0.66 -7.38
C SER A 137 3.54 0.47 -6.48
N HIS A 138 2.23 0.51 -6.21
CA HIS A 138 1.64 1.57 -5.37
C HIS A 138 1.17 1.01 -4.01
N PRO A 139 1.61 1.59 -2.89
CA PRO A 139 1.19 1.14 -1.56
C PRO A 139 -0.23 1.60 -1.24
N PHE A 140 -1.09 0.67 -0.82
CA PHE A 140 -2.44 0.94 -0.37
C PHE A 140 -2.75 0.19 0.92
N VAL A 141 -3.38 0.90 1.87
CA VAL A 141 -3.80 0.31 3.14
C VAL A 141 -5.01 -0.58 2.92
N VAL A 142 -4.99 -1.76 3.54
CA VAL A 142 -6.10 -2.70 3.48
C VAL A 142 -7.15 -2.31 4.52
N THR A 143 -8.40 -2.12 4.07
CA THR A 143 -9.53 -1.73 4.93
C THR A 143 -10.37 -2.92 5.38
N SER A 144 -10.39 -4.00 4.61
CA SER A 144 -11.00 -5.27 5.02
C SER A 144 -10.07 -6.00 5.99
N TRP A 145 -10.47 -6.08 7.25
CA TRP A 145 -9.80 -6.94 8.22
C TRP A 145 -10.67 -8.16 8.52
N SER A 146 -10.05 -9.33 8.65
CA SER A 146 -10.68 -10.54 9.22
C SER A 146 -9.66 -11.29 10.07
N LYS A 147 -10.17 -12.09 11.01
CA LYS A 147 -9.37 -12.98 11.86
C LYS A 147 -8.68 -14.07 11.02
N ASP A 148 -9.36 -14.54 9.98
CA ASP A 148 -8.94 -15.65 9.14
C ASP A 148 -8.28 -15.19 7.83
N ARG A 149 -7.72 -16.13 7.07
CA ARG A 149 -7.12 -15.82 5.77
C ARG A 149 -8.21 -15.42 4.77
N GLN A 150 -8.04 -14.27 4.13
CA GLN A 150 -9.03 -13.72 3.21
C GLN A 150 -8.62 -13.94 1.76
N LYS A 151 -9.60 -14.26 0.92
CA LYS A 151 -9.45 -14.30 -0.55
C LYS A 151 -9.86 -12.99 -1.21
N SER A 152 -10.57 -12.10 -0.51
CA SER A 152 -10.95 -10.78 -0.99
C SER A 152 -10.38 -9.71 -0.07
N LEU A 153 -9.73 -8.70 -0.66
CA LEU A 153 -9.20 -7.55 0.05
C LEU A 153 -9.85 -6.28 -0.47
N ASP A 154 -10.36 -5.46 0.44
CA ASP A 154 -10.94 -4.17 0.11
C ASP A 154 -9.91 -3.08 0.39
N LEU A 155 -9.53 -2.37 -0.65
CA LEU A 155 -8.71 -1.17 -0.58
C LEU A 155 -9.59 0.05 -0.78
N PHE A 156 -9.25 1.11 -0.07
CA PHE A 156 -9.88 2.40 -0.24
C PHE A 156 -8.89 3.37 -0.87
N VAL A 157 -9.18 3.79 -2.10
CA VAL A 157 -8.23 4.56 -2.92
C VAL A 157 -8.81 5.91 -3.27
N GLU A 158 -8.06 6.96 -2.96
CA GLU A 158 -8.36 8.33 -3.39
C GLU A 158 -8.01 8.52 -4.86
N ARG A 159 -8.86 9.23 -5.60
CA ARG A 159 -8.54 9.68 -6.94
C ARG A 159 -7.50 10.81 -6.91
N ARG A 160 -6.22 10.43 -6.96
CA ARG A 160 -5.08 11.36 -7.18
C ARG A 160 -4.63 11.38 -8.65
N ARG A 161 -3.67 12.25 -8.99
CA ARG A 161 -3.04 12.29 -10.32
C ARG A 161 -2.23 11.01 -10.60
N GLY A 162 -2.05 10.66 -11.88
CA GLY A 162 -1.28 9.48 -12.29
C GLY A 162 -2.09 8.18 -12.19
N PHE A 163 -1.50 7.14 -11.58
CA PHE A 163 -2.06 5.78 -11.49
C PHE A 163 -3.50 5.74 -10.96
N THR A 164 -3.79 6.42 -9.86
CA THR A 164 -5.12 6.39 -9.22
C THR A 164 -6.19 7.10 -10.06
N ARG A 165 -5.82 8.13 -10.86
CA ARG A 165 -6.76 8.75 -11.83
C ARG A 165 -7.10 7.75 -12.92
N LYS A 166 -6.10 7.02 -13.43
CA LYS A 166 -6.31 5.97 -14.43
C LYS A 166 -7.13 4.82 -13.87
N LEU A 167 -6.91 4.45 -12.60
CA LEU A 167 -7.70 3.45 -11.90
C LEU A 167 -9.16 3.89 -11.67
N HIS A 168 -9.40 5.18 -11.50
CA HIS A 168 -10.75 5.74 -11.36
C HIS A 168 -11.47 5.90 -12.70
N LEU A 169 -10.75 6.26 -13.77
CA LEU A 169 -11.29 6.35 -15.14
C LEU A 169 -11.46 4.97 -15.79
N ALA A 170 -10.71 3.99 -15.29
CA ALA A 170 -10.93 2.60 -15.59
C ALA A 170 -12.30 2.21 -15.03
N ASP A 171 -13.27 2.15 -15.95
CA ASP A 171 -14.63 1.73 -15.68
C ASP A 171 -14.69 0.37 -14.95
N SER A 172 -15.85 0.08 -14.35
CA SER A 172 -16.22 -1.01 -13.44
C SER A 172 -16.10 -2.42 -14.05
N GLN A 173 -14.99 -2.70 -14.73
CA GLN A 173 -14.69 -3.95 -15.43
C GLN A 173 -14.04 -4.91 -14.44
N GLU A 174 -14.79 -5.96 -14.11
CA GLU A 174 -14.28 -7.12 -13.39
C GLU A 174 -13.18 -7.82 -14.21
N GLY A 175 -12.18 -8.39 -13.53
CA GLY A 175 -11.29 -9.37 -14.17
C GLY A 175 -9.89 -8.88 -14.53
N ARG A 176 -9.49 -7.64 -14.19
CA ARG A 176 -8.13 -7.20 -14.48
C ARG A 176 -7.11 -7.92 -13.62
N HIS A 177 -6.08 -8.45 -14.26
CA HIS A 177 -4.95 -9.03 -13.56
C HIS A 177 -4.22 -7.97 -12.74
N ALA A 178 -3.94 -8.32 -11.49
CA ALA A 178 -3.08 -7.53 -10.63
C ALA A 178 -2.07 -8.40 -9.90
N ILE A 179 -0.98 -7.75 -9.56
CA ILE A 179 0.11 -8.31 -8.79
C ILE A 179 0.10 -7.61 -7.44
N ILE A 180 0.01 -8.41 -6.37
CA ILE A 180 0.06 -7.91 -5.00
C ILE A 180 1.40 -8.29 -4.36
N SER A 181 2.05 -7.30 -3.78
CA SER A 181 3.23 -7.43 -2.93
C SER A 181 2.90 -7.08 -1.47
N GLY A 182 3.27 -7.91 -0.51
CA GLY A 182 2.96 -7.69 0.92
C GLY A 182 2.48 -8.96 1.63
N PRO A 183 1.91 -8.87 2.84
CA PRO A 183 1.58 -7.63 3.56
C PRO A 183 2.82 -6.94 4.11
N PHE A 184 2.80 -5.61 4.10
CA PHE A 184 3.83 -4.76 4.67
C PHE A 184 3.26 -3.93 5.82
N GLY A 185 4.16 -3.40 6.65
CA GLY A 185 3.79 -2.65 7.85
C GLY A 185 3.77 -3.50 9.12
N ARG A 186 3.96 -2.84 10.25
CA ARG A 186 3.97 -3.46 11.57
C ARG A 186 2.54 -3.57 12.10
N ARG A 187 2.23 -4.71 12.71
CA ARG A 187 1.01 -4.89 13.46
C ARG A 187 1.19 -4.30 14.85
N VAL A 188 0.24 -3.46 15.27
CA VAL A 188 0.12 -3.01 16.66
C VAL A 188 -1.12 -3.68 17.25
N SER A 189 -0.96 -4.34 18.38
CA SER A 189 -2.05 -5.00 19.10
C SER A 189 -2.80 -3.94 19.91
N LEU A 190 -4.01 -3.60 19.50
CA LEU A 190 -4.84 -2.65 20.28
C LEU A 190 -5.51 -3.31 21.49
N LEU A 191 -5.44 -4.63 21.60
CA LEU A 191 -6.14 -5.42 22.61
C LEU A 191 -5.53 -5.29 24.01
N GLU A 192 -4.29 -4.82 24.08
CA GLU A 192 -3.54 -4.62 25.32
C GLU A 192 -3.85 -3.29 26.01
N PHE A 193 -4.60 -2.40 25.35
CA PHE A 193 -4.91 -1.06 25.85
C PHE A 193 -6.38 -0.93 26.25
N ASP A 194 -6.68 -0.30 27.37
CA ASP A 194 -8.07 -0.06 27.81
C ASP A 194 -8.76 1.09 27.05
N PHE A 195 -7.96 2.08 26.66
CA PHE A 195 -8.39 3.28 25.95
C PHE A 195 -7.59 3.42 24.66
N VAL A 196 -8.30 3.59 23.54
CA VAL A 196 -7.69 3.69 22.21
C VAL A 196 -8.10 4.99 21.56
N LEU A 197 -7.15 5.87 21.29
CA LEU A 197 -7.36 7.09 20.49
C LEU A 197 -6.87 6.84 19.06
N LEU A 198 -7.80 6.75 18.12
CA LEU A 198 -7.51 6.62 16.70
C LEU A 198 -7.51 8.01 16.07
N LEU A 199 -6.38 8.42 15.51
CA LEU A 199 -6.24 9.69 14.79
C LEU A 199 -6.14 9.44 13.30
N ALA A 200 -7.00 10.10 12.52
CA ALA A 200 -6.98 10.04 11.07
C ALA A 200 -6.99 11.44 10.47
N SER A 201 -6.24 11.63 9.38
CA SER A 201 -6.34 12.81 8.52
C SER A 201 -6.70 12.37 7.10
N GLY A 202 -7.70 12.99 6.49
CA GLY A 202 -8.16 12.68 5.13
C GLY A 202 -8.41 11.17 4.92
N TYR A 203 -7.71 10.57 3.95
CA TYR A 203 -7.82 9.14 3.60
C TYR A 203 -7.06 8.19 4.51
N GLY A 204 -6.26 8.70 5.46
CA GLY A 204 -5.64 7.90 6.52
C GLY A 204 -6.67 7.18 7.41
N ILE A 205 -7.95 7.55 7.28
CA ILE A 205 -9.07 6.84 7.90
C ILE A 205 -9.14 5.36 7.50
N ALA A 206 -8.63 4.99 6.32
CA ALA A 206 -8.58 3.60 5.86
C ALA A 206 -7.84 2.68 6.86
N ALA A 207 -6.71 3.14 7.40
CA ALA A 207 -5.94 2.40 8.40
C ALA A 207 -6.72 2.28 9.72
N GLN A 208 -7.30 3.39 10.18
CA GLN A 208 -8.06 3.40 11.43
C GLN A 208 -9.34 2.57 11.34
N ALA A 209 -9.98 2.50 10.17
CA ALA A 209 -11.14 1.66 9.93
C ALA A 209 -10.81 0.17 10.07
N ALA A 210 -9.64 -0.27 9.60
CA ALA A 210 -9.19 -1.65 9.78
C ALA A 210 -8.99 -1.99 11.26
N TYR A 211 -8.42 -1.07 12.04
CA TYR A 211 -8.24 -1.23 13.48
C TYR A 211 -9.57 -1.25 14.24
N LEU A 212 -10.48 -0.35 13.88
CA LEU A 212 -11.82 -0.32 14.46
C LEU A 212 -12.56 -1.63 14.18
N ARG A 213 -12.43 -2.19 12.97
CA ARG A 213 -12.99 -3.50 12.62
C ARG A 213 -12.37 -4.64 13.44
N GLU A 214 -11.07 -4.64 13.67
CA GLU A 214 -10.41 -5.63 14.54
C GLU A 214 -10.94 -5.55 15.98
N LEU A 215 -11.10 -4.34 16.54
CA LEU A 215 -11.63 -4.13 17.89
C LEU A 215 -13.07 -4.61 18.02
N VAL A 216 -13.93 -4.21 17.07
CA VAL A 216 -15.35 -4.58 17.06
C VAL A 216 -15.54 -6.08 16.87
N SER A 217 -14.84 -6.69 15.91
CA SER A 217 -14.98 -8.12 15.61
C SER A 217 -14.45 -9.02 16.72
N ARG A 218 -13.54 -8.54 17.56
CA ARG A 218 -13.06 -9.29 18.73
C ARG A 218 -13.96 -9.11 19.97
N GLY A 219 -14.97 -8.25 19.90
CA GLY A 219 -15.95 -8.06 20.99
C GLY A 219 -15.39 -7.34 22.22
N ASN A 220 -14.28 -6.62 22.07
CA ASN A 220 -13.66 -5.93 23.20
C ASN A 220 -14.46 -4.70 23.62
N ARG A 221 -14.62 -4.50 24.94
CA ARG A 221 -15.36 -3.37 25.55
C ARG A 221 -14.53 -2.09 25.72
N GLN A 222 -13.39 -2.00 25.04
CA GLN A 222 -12.47 -0.87 25.15
C GLN A 222 -13.13 0.42 24.65
N LYS A 223 -12.79 1.54 25.28
CA LYS A 223 -13.28 2.85 24.85
C LYS A 223 -12.39 3.35 23.71
N ALA A 224 -12.90 3.23 22.48
CA ALA A 224 -12.23 3.73 21.29
C ALA A 224 -12.80 5.12 20.90
N HIS A 225 -11.92 6.11 20.79
CA HIS A 225 -12.26 7.43 20.28
C HIS A 225 -11.57 7.64 18.94
N LEU A 226 -12.36 7.86 17.90
CA LEU A 226 -11.85 8.19 16.56
C LEU A 226 -11.98 9.69 16.35
N VAL A 227 -10.85 10.37 16.15
CA VAL A 227 -10.80 11.77 15.74
C VAL A 227 -10.36 11.82 14.28
N TRP A 228 -11.26 12.32 13.43
CA TRP A 228 -11.02 12.43 12.01
C TRP A 228 -10.91 13.90 11.59
N LEU A 229 -9.73 14.29 11.14
CA LEU A 229 -9.42 15.61 10.62
C LEU A 229 -9.71 15.64 9.12
N ILE A 230 -10.71 16.40 8.71
CA ILE A 230 -11.15 16.54 7.32
C ILE A 230 -10.82 17.95 6.86
N SER A 231 -10.00 18.09 5.80
CA SER A 231 -9.75 19.42 5.21
C SER A 231 -10.92 19.86 4.32
N LYS A 232 -11.10 21.18 4.10
CA LYS A 232 -12.19 21.72 3.27
C LYS A 232 -12.32 21.11 1.86
N ARG A 233 -11.21 20.64 1.28
CA ARG A 233 -11.16 19.98 -0.04
C ARG A 233 -11.56 18.51 0.02
N ASP A 234 -11.54 17.91 1.21
CA ASP A 234 -11.92 16.53 1.49
C ASP A 234 -13.36 16.44 2.02
N ILE A 235 -14.06 17.58 2.20
CA ILE A 235 -15.45 17.69 2.67
C ILE A 235 -16.43 16.91 1.77
N ILE A 236 -16.06 16.67 0.50
CA ILE A 236 -16.83 15.84 -0.44
C ILE A 236 -16.38 14.37 -0.36
N ASN A 237 -16.04 13.86 0.83
CA ASN A 237 -15.69 12.45 1.01
C ASN A 237 -16.79 11.68 1.76
N PRO A 238 -17.95 11.40 1.12
CA PRO A 238 -18.97 10.58 1.73
C PRO A 238 -18.49 9.12 1.92
N ALA A 239 -17.34 8.75 1.35
CA ALA A 239 -16.87 7.37 1.33
C ALA A 239 -16.10 6.98 2.61
N GLY A 240 -15.44 7.93 3.28
CA GLY A 240 -14.97 7.73 4.65
C GLY A 240 -16.13 7.48 5.63
N GLN A 241 -17.24 8.19 5.44
CA GLN A 241 -18.45 7.98 6.23
C GLN A 241 -19.09 6.61 5.92
N TRP A 242 -19.13 6.18 4.67
CA TRP A 242 -19.60 4.84 4.29
C TRP A 242 -18.75 3.71 4.88
N LEU A 243 -17.42 3.83 4.86
CA LEU A 243 -16.51 2.84 5.48
C LEU A 243 -16.78 2.68 6.97
N LEU A 244 -17.00 3.80 7.66
CA LEU A 244 -17.35 3.81 9.08
C LEU A 244 -18.77 3.33 9.31
N PHE A 245 -19.71 3.66 8.42
CA PHE A 245 -21.11 3.24 8.51
C PHE A 245 -21.27 1.74 8.28
N GLN A 246 -20.60 1.12 7.32
CA GLN A 246 -20.55 -0.34 7.21
C GLN A 246 -19.99 -1.01 8.46
N SER A 247 -19.00 -0.37 9.10
CA SER A 247 -18.41 -0.87 10.34
C SER A 247 -19.36 -0.70 11.53
N ALA A 248 -20.28 0.27 11.49
CA ALA A 248 -21.27 0.55 12.52
C ALA A 248 -22.61 -0.19 12.33
N ILE A 249 -23.13 -0.33 11.11
CA ILE A 249 -24.38 -1.07 10.82
C ILE A 249 -24.25 -2.52 11.23
N ASN A 250 -23.07 -3.12 11.04
CA ASN A 250 -22.83 -4.52 11.41
C ASN A 250 -22.78 -4.73 12.94
N ASN A 251 -22.90 -3.66 13.75
CA ASN A 251 -22.94 -3.72 15.21
C ASN A 251 -23.63 -2.47 15.80
N SER A 252 -24.96 -2.46 15.74
CA SER A 252 -25.84 -1.44 16.31
C SER A 252 -25.73 -1.39 17.84
N GLY A 253 -24.83 -0.56 18.39
CA GLY A 253 -24.90 -0.27 19.82
C GLY A 253 -23.97 0.76 20.45
N LYS A 254 -22.75 1.02 19.97
CA LYS A 254 -21.74 1.70 20.84
C LYS A 254 -20.71 2.64 20.19
N ILE A 255 -20.93 3.16 18.98
CA ILE A 255 -19.93 4.06 18.35
C ILE A 255 -20.41 5.51 18.44
N SER A 256 -19.83 6.28 19.36
CA SER A 256 -20.01 7.75 19.43
C SER A 256 -19.01 8.42 18.51
N MET A 257 -19.48 8.96 17.39
CA MET A 257 -18.66 9.72 16.44
C MET A 257 -18.83 11.22 16.70
N ARG A 258 -17.72 11.91 16.99
CA ARG A 258 -17.73 13.38 17.15
C ARG A 258 -16.98 14.00 15.99
N ARG A 259 -17.71 14.72 15.13
CA ARG A 259 -17.14 15.52 14.04
C ARG A 259 -16.61 16.82 14.63
N VAL A 260 -15.31 17.06 14.52
CA VAL A 260 -14.71 18.36 14.85
C VAL A 260 -14.44 19.03 13.50
N GLY A 261 -15.20 20.10 13.23
CA GLY A 261 -15.17 20.86 11.97
C GLY A 261 -14.15 21.99 11.97
#